data_AF-A0A7S0XME8-F1
#
_entry.id   AF-A0A7S0XME8-F1
#
_cell.length_a   1.000
_cell.length_b   1.000
_cell.length_c   1.000
_cell.angle_alpha   90.00
_cell.angle_beta   90.00
_cell.angle_gamma   90.00
#
_symmetry.space_group_name_H-M   'P 1'
#
loop_
_entity.id
_entity.type
_entity.pdbx_description
1 polymer ?
#
loop_
_entity_poly.entity_id
_entity_poly.type
_entity_poly.pdbx_seq_one_letter_code
_entity_poly.pdbx_strand_id
1 'polypeptide(L)'
;MVVGKESGGEEYMSHAMTRRTMLRLAGALVAVSAVRFGSDDRGMVHAEEAAPVVQQEFTRYQGPLGLGYSFEYPTGWSVGKKTVKTHMNELVMSPAKKSEGAVRGGGGIVVDPVKINSVSEFGSADAVGNRVIELEKKKDGVSSASLVSAKELQKDGLTYYELEYVIDTSHGGEKHFLAASTITGKNLYVLTTQARTADFNASEPALRHVISSFRVKPQYYTP
;
A
#
# COMPACT_ATOMS: atom_id res chain seq x y z
N MET A 1 -50.30 1.81 43.42
CA MET A 1 -49.44 2.74 42.65
C MET A 1 -47.99 2.29 42.85
N VAL A 2 -47.17 1.91 41.85
CA VAL A 2 -47.25 2.05 40.36
C VAL A 2 -47.36 3.52 39.92
N VAL A 3 -46.51 4.14 39.08
CA VAL A 3 -45.36 3.78 38.18
C VAL A 3 -44.17 4.75 38.49
N GLY A 4 -42.90 4.63 38.04
CA GLY A 4 -42.19 3.65 37.19
C GLY A 4 -41.77 4.19 35.79
N LYS A 5 -40.65 3.68 35.22
CA LYS A 5 -40.04 4.00 33.87
C LYS A 5 -39.38 5.41 33.75
N GLU A 6 -38.39 5.71 32.87
CA GLU A 6 -37.39 4.93 32.08
C GLU A 6 -36.35 5.84 31.38
N SER A 7 -35.15 5.33 31.03
CA SER A 7 -34.18 5.87 30.01
C SER A 7 -33.63 7.31 30.21
N GLY A 8 -32.52 7.75 29.59
CA GLY A 8 -31.47 7.18 28.71
C GLY A 8 -30.35 8.24 28.55
N GLY A 9 -29.24 8.06 27.84
CA GLY A 9 -28.80 6.92 27.02
C GLY A 9 -27.72 7.32 26.01
N GLU A 10 -26.57 7.87 26.44
CA GLU A 10 -25.43 8.27 25.59
C GLU A 10 -24.11 7.57 25.95
N GLU A 11 -24.10 6.23 25.99
CA GLU A 11 -22.84 5.48 25.98
C GLU A 11 -22.29 5.44 24.55
N TYR A 12 -21.56 6.49 24.16
CA TYR A 12 -20.88 6.57 22.87
C TYR A 12 -19.94 5.37 22.69
N MET A 13 -20.31 4.44 21.81
CA MET A 13 -19.51 3.24 21.52
C MET A 13 -18.23 3.56 20.75
N SER A 14 -17.27 4.14 21.46
CA SER A 14 -15.86 4.14 21.07
C SER A 14 -15.34 2.71 21.12
N HIS A 15 -15.53 1.97 20.02
CA HIS A 15 -14.91 0.67 19.80
C HIS A 15 -13.39 0.89 19.67
N ALA A 16 -12.71 0.93 20.82
CA ALA A 16 -11.29 1.22 20.94
C ALA A 16 -10.47 0.15 20.19
N MET A 17 -10.13 0.44 18.93
CA MET A 17 -9.44 -0.50 18.07
C MET A 17 -8.11 -0.93 18.71
N THR A 18 -7.93 -2.24 18.86
CA THR A 18 -6.69 -2.79 19.41
C THR A 18 -5.50 -2.36 18.56
N ARG A 19 -4.46 -1.77 19.19
CA ARG A 19 -3.21 -1.32 18.51
C ARG A 19 -2.63 -2.35 17.53
N ARG A 20 -2.81 -3.65 17.81
CA ARG A 20 -2.40 -4.79 16.97
C ARG A 20 -2.99 -4.76 15.54
N THR A 21 -4.20 -4.23 15.33
CA THR A 21 -4.81 -4.16 13.99
C THR A 21 -4.22 -3.00 13.17
N MET A 22 -4.05 -1.83 13.78
CA MET A 22 -3.33 -0.70 13.17
C MET A 22 -1.86 -1.07 12.85
N LEU A 23 -1.19 -1.81 13.74
CA LEU A 23 0.17 -2.31 13.51
C LEU A 23 0.26 -3.30 12.35
N ARG A 24 -0.81 -4.05 12.02
CA ARG A 24 -0.84 -4.87 10.81
C ARG A 24 -0.91 -4.01 9.56
N LEU A 25 -1.78 -2.98 9.52
CA LEU A 25 -1.86 -2.07 8.38
C LEU A 25 -0.55 -1.31 8.15
N ALA A 26 0.05 -0.73 9.20
CA ALA A 26 1.34 -0.06 9.09
C ALA A 26 2.48 -1.04 8.74
N GLY A 27 2.55 -2.22 9.37
CA GLY A 27 3.53 -3.24 9.03
C GLY A 27 3.42 -3.72 7.58
N ALA A 28 2.20 -3.84 7.07
CA ALA A 28 1.91 -4.23 5.69
C ALA A 28 2.40 -3.19 4.67
N LEU A 29 2.10 -1.91 4.89
CA LEU A 29 2.56 -0.78 4.07
C LEU A 29 4.10 -0.62 4.02
N VAL A 30 4.80 -1.28 4.94
CA VAL A 30 6.25 -1.16 5.18
C VAL A 30 7.02 -2.40 4.75
N ALA A 31 6.33 -3.54 4.61
CA ALA A 31 6.90 -4.80 4.17
C ALA A 31 7.66 -4.69 2.84
N VAL A 32 7.27 -3.76 1.97
CA VAL A 32 7.86 -3.51 0.65
C VAL A 32 9.14 -2.66 0.70
N SER A 33 9.38 -1.88 1.77
CA SER A 33 10.51 -0.94 1.88
C SER A 33 11.90 -1.59 1.79
N ALA A 34 11.97 -2.92 2.02
CA ALA A 34 13.19 -3.73 1.99
C ALA A 34 13.75 -4.03 0.57
N VAL A 35 13.09 -3.59 -0.51
CA VAL A 35 13.68 -3.65 -1.86
C VAL A 35 14.95 -2.79 -1.91
N ARG A 36 16.10 -3.45 -1.96
CA ARG A 36 17.44 -2.81 -1.99
C ARG A 36 17.79 -2.39 -3.41
N PHE A 37 17.63 -1.11 -3.71
CA PHE A 37 18.18 -0.51 -4.93
C PHE A 37 19.70 -0.36 -4.79
N GLY A 38 20.45 -1.19 -5.53
CA GLY A 38 21.92 -1.13 -5.58
C GLY A 38 22.40 0.28 -5.92
N SER A 39 23.20 0.84 -5.01
CA SER A 39 23.74 2.19 -5.04
C SER A 39 24.96 2.30 -5.94
N ASP A 40 24.73 2.71 -7.18
CA ASP A 40 25.71 3.39 -8.02
C ASP A 40 24.91 4.23 -9.02
N ASP A 41 25.23 5.52 -9.10
CA ASP A 41 25.66 6.10 -10.35
C ASP A 41 26.50 7.37 -10.11
N ARG A 42 27.41 7.70 -11.02
CA ARG A 42 28.13 8.98 -11.05
C ARG A 42 27.57 9.80 -12.20
N GLY A 43 26.95 10.93 -11.89
CA GLY A 43 26.27 11.75 -12.89
C GLY A 43 27.18 12.16 -14.05
N MET A 44 26.75 11.85 -15.27
CA MET A 44 27.16 12.54 -16.48
C MET A 44 25.93 13.21 -17.10
N VAL A 45 26.04 14.49 -17.42
CA VAL A 45 24.97 15.25 -18.07
C VAL A 45 25.07 15.08 -19.58
N HIS A 46 23.96 14.67 -20.20
CA HIS A 46 23.76 14.72 -21.65
C HIS A 46 22.45 15.46 -21.96
N ALA A 47 22.35 15.98 -23.19
CA ALA A 47 21.31 16.91 -23.58
C ALA A 47 19.91 16.25 -23.69
N GLU A 48 18.88 17.08 -23.54
CA GLU A 48 17.47 16.69 -23.66
C GLU A 48 17.08 16.45 -25.12
N GLU A 49 17.43 15.28 -25.65
CA GLU A 49 16.77 14.72 -26.83
C GLU A 49 15.45 14.07 -26.37
N ALA A 50 14.33 14.46 -27.00
CA ALA A 50 13.00 14.02 -26.60
C ALA A 50 12.79 12.53 -26.88
N ALA A 51 13.12 11.69 -25.90
CA ALA A 51 13.04 10.24 -25.99
C ALA A 51 11.63 9.78 -26.44
N PRO A 52 11.53 8.78 -27.35
CA PRO A 52 10.25 8.32 -27.84
C PRO A 52 9.39 7.79 -26.69
N VAL A 53 8.11 8.17 -26.68
CA VAL A 53 7.15 7.74 -25.65
C VAL A 53 6.88 6.24 -25.81
N VAL A 54 7.68 5.43 -25.11
CA VAL A 54 7.48 3.99 -24.99
C VAL A 54 6.13 3.78 -24.31
N GLN A 55 5.19 3.17 -25.02
CA GLN A 55 3.91 2.77 -24.44
C GLN A 55 4.19 1.69 -23.40
N GLN A 56 3.99 2.02 -22.12
CA GLN A 56 4.30 1.11 -21.02
C GLN A 56 3.32 -0.08 -21.04
N GLU A 57 3.83 -1.26 -21.38
CA GLU A 57 3.05 -2.50 -21.28
C GLU A 57 2.90 -2.95 -19.82
N PHE A 58 1.77 -3.59 -19.53
CA PHE A 58 1.49 -4.17 -18.21
C PHE A 58 1.07 -5.64 -18.33
N THR A 59 1.50 -6.43 -17.35
CA THR A 59 1.11 -7.84 -17.17
C THR A 59 0.16 -7.96 -15.99
N ARG A 60 -0.92 -8.74 -16.10
CA ARG A 60 -1.87 -8.97 -15.02
C ARG A 60 -1.39 -10.07 -14.07
N TYR A 61 -1.24 -9.76 -12.78
CA TYR A 61 -1.09 -10.76 -11.73
C TYR A 61 -2.46 -11.22 -11.23
N GLN A 62 -2.65 -12.53 -11.14
CA GLN A 62 -3.82 -13.15 -10.50
C GLN A 62 -3.38 -13.83 -9.20
N GLY A 63 -3.90 -13.35 -8.07
CA GLY A 63 -3.66 -13.94 -6.76
C GLY A 63 -4.31 -15.30 -6.57
N PRO A 64 -3.97 -16.03 -5.49
CA PRO A 64 -4.57 -17.33 -5.18
C PRO A 64 -6.10 -17.27 -5.18
N LEU A 65 -6.76 -18.30 -5.74
CA LEU A 65 -8.22 -18.29 -5.95
C LEU A 65 -9.02 -17.96 -4.68
N GLY A 66 -8.64 -18.54 -3.54
CA GLY A 66 -9.25 -18.29 -2.22
C GLY A 66 -8.94 -16.92 -1.59
N LEU A 67 -8.10 -16.09 -2.22
CA LEU A 67 -7.81 -14.70 -1.82
C LEU A 67 -8.32 -13.67 -2.85
N GLY A 68 -8.86 -14.11 -3.99
CA GLY A 68 -9.72 -13.30 -4.87
C GLY A 68 -9.13 -12.04 -5.50
N TYR A 69 -7.84 -11.73 -5.32
CA TYR A 69 -7.23 -10.46 -5.74
C TYR A 69 -6.52 -10.52 -7.09
N SER A 70 -6.41 -9.38 -7.77
CA SER A 70 -5.59 -9.17 -8.97
C SER A 70 -5.17 -7.72 -9.11
N PHE A 71 -4.04 -7.47 -9.77
CA PHE A 71 -3.57 -6.14 -10.17
C PHE A 71 -2.75 -6.28 -11.46
N GLU A 72 -2.39 -5.17 -12.09
CA GLU A 72 -1.49 -5.13 -13.23
C GLU A 72 -0.15 -4.49 -12.83
N TYR A 73 0.95 -4.92 -13.45
CA TYR A 73 2.30 -4.46 -13.12
C TYR A 73 3.16 -4.34 -14.39
N PRO A 74 4.20 -3.47 -14.41
CA PRO A 74 4.97 -3.24 -15.62
C PRO A 74 5.57 -4.53 -16.18
N THR A 75 5.35 -4.79 -17.47
CA THR A 75 5.88 -5.97 -18.15
C THR A 75 7.40 -6.00 -18.04
N GLY A 76 7.97 -7.18 -17.74
CA GLY A 76 9.41 -7.34 -17.47
C GLY A 76 9.84 -7.08 -16.02
N TRP A 77 8.93 -6.77 -15.09
CA TRP A 77 9.21 -6.88 -13.65
C TRP A 77 9.20 -8.35 -13.19
N SER A 78 10.17 -8.70 -12.34
CA SER A 78 10.19 -9.94 -11.59
C SER A 78 9.12 -9.92 -10.50
N VAL A 79 8.41 -11.04 -10.32
CA VAL A 79 7.37 -11.23 -9.30
C VAL A 79 7.69 -12.47 -8.49
N GLY A 80 7.77 -12.34 -7.16
CA GLY A 80 8.21 -13.44 -6.28
C GLY A 80 7.72 -13.32 -4.84
N LYS A 81 7.93 -14.38 -4.06
CA LYS A 81 7.65 -14.41 -2.61
C LYS A 81 8.91 -14.01 -1.85
N LYS A 82 8.77 -13.45 -0.63
CA LYS A 82 9.90 -13.30 0.28
C LYS A 82 10.39 -14.67 0.78
N THR A 83 11.69 -14.74 1.08
CA THR A 83 12.36 -15.89 1.70
C THR A 83 11.82 -16.19 3.11
N VAL A 84 11.41 -15.15 3.84
CA VAL A 84 10.77 -15.25 5.16
C VAL A 84 9.33 -14.78 5.02
N LYS A 85 8.37 -15.63 5.41
CA LYS A 85 6.94 -15.33 5.38
C LYS A 85 6.53 -14.56 6.63
N THR A 86 6.21 -13.26 6.51
CA THR A 86 5.71 -12.44 7.64
C THR A 86 4.19 -12.25 7.66
N HIS A 87 3.50 -12.52 6.56
CA HIS A 87 2.04 -12.31 6.39
C HIS A 87 1.34 -13.61 5.94
N MET A 88 -0.01 -13.68 6.00
CA MET A 88 -0.74 -14.87 5.52
C MET A 88 -0.43 -15.18 4.04
N ASN A 89 -0.43 -14.15 3.20
CA ASN A 89 0.07 -14.18 1.83
C ASN A 89 0.91 -12.93 1.56
N GLU A 90 1.97 -13.08 0.76
CA GLU A 90 2.90 -11.99 0.47
C GLU A 90 3.56 -12.21 -0.89
N LEU A 91 3.78 -11.09 -1.59
CA LEU A 91 4.38 -11.00 -2.90
C LEU A 91 5.19 -9.70 -3.00
N VAL A 92 6.35 -9.75 -3.62
CA VAL A 92 7.17 -8.59 -3.98
C VAL A 92 7.31 -8.55 -5.50
N MET A 93 7.27 -7.35 -6.08
CA MET A 93 7.50 -7.10 -7.50
C MET A 93 8.59 -6.03 -7.67
N SER A 94 9.46 -6.21 -8.65
CA SER A 94 10.58 -5.27 -8.90
C SER A 94 11.11 -5.41 -10.33
N PRO A 95 11.69 -4.35 -10.93
CA PRO A 95 12.37 -4.45 -12.23
C PRO A 95 13.34 -5.64 -12.30
N ALA A 96 13.25 -6.47 -13.33
CA ALA A 96 14.16 -7.61 -13.49
C ALA A 96 15.59 -7.19 -13.90
N LYS A 97 15.72 -6.00 -14.49
CA LYS A 97 16.99 -5.35 -14.85
C LYS A 97 16.84 -3.84 -14.63
N LYS A 98 17.97 -3.15 -14.38
CA LYS A 98 18.06 -1.70 -14.64
C LYS A 98 18.30 -1.53 -16.15
N SER A 99 17.54 -0.65 -16.80
CA SER A 99 17.86 -0.08 -18.11
C SER A 99 17.41 1.38 -18.14
N GLU A 100 17.91 2.12 -19.11
CA GLU A 100 17.40 3.45 -19.42
C GLU A 100 15.93 3.38 -19.85
N GLY A 101 15.15 4.44 -19.57
CA GLY A 101 13.70 4.49 -19.82
C GLY A 101 12.80 3.55 -18.99
N ALA A 102 13.36 2.58 -18.24
CA ALA A 102 12.55 1.62 -17.49
C ALA A 102 11.96 2.22 -16.19
N VAL A 103 10.71 1.83 -15.88
CA VAL A 103 10.03 2.17 -14.62
C VAL A 103 10.91 1.78 -13.43
N ARG A 104 11.32 2.78 -12.64
CA ARG A 104 12.12 2.59 -11.43
C ARG A 104 11.21 2.39 -10.22
N GLY A 105 11.79 1.88 -9.14
CA GLY A 105 11.04 1.52 -7.94
C GLY A 105 10.73 0.03 -7.85
N GLY A 106 9.63 -0.30 -7.16
CA GLY A 106 9.18 -1.67 -6.89
C GLY A 106 7.91 -1.66 -6.06
N GLY A 107 7.32 -2.82 -5.82
CA GLY A 107 6.06 -2.95 -5.08
C GLY A 107 5.89 -4.29 -4.38
N GLY A 108 4.70 -4.51 -3.86
CA GLY A 108 4.30 -5.78 -3.29
C GLY A 108 2.87 -5.75 -2.76
N ILE A 109 2.25 -6.92 -2.64
CA ILE A 109 0.99 -7.09 -1.92
C ILE A 109 1.21 -7.99 -0.71
N VAL A 110 0.58 -7.65 0.39
CA VAL A 110 0.41 -8.54 1.54
C VAL A 110 -1.06 -8.71 1.88
N VAL A 111 -1.39 -9.86 2.45
CA VAL A 111 -2.73 -10.19 2.94
C VAL A 111 -2.59 -10.76 4.35
N ASP A 112 -3.36 -10.22 5.30
CA ASP A 112 -3.35 -10.63 6.71
C ASP A 112 -4.77 -10.67 7.31
N PRO A 113 -5.03 -11.55 8.29
CA PRO A 113 -6.34 -11.65 8.93
C PRO A 113 -6.61 -10.46 9.87
N VAL A 114 -7.84 -9.97 9.89
CA VAL A 114 -8.34 -8.89 10.74
C VAL A 114 -9.73 -9.22 11.32
N LYS A 115 -10.11 -8.56 12.41
CA LYS A 115 -11.43 -8.79 13.05
C LYS A 115 -12.57 -7.98 12.42
N ILE A 116 -12.23 -6.83 11.86
CA ILE A 116 -13.13 -5.89 11.17
C ILE A 116 -13.51 -6.38 9.76
N ASN A 117 -14.51 -5.76 9.13
CA ASN A 117 -15.08 -6.15 7.84
C ASN A 117 -14.79 -5.14 6.72
N SER A 118 -14.66 -3.85 7.03
CA SER A 118 -14.32 -2.77 6.09
C SER A 118 -13.14 -1.93 6.60
N VAL A 119 -12.41 -1.28 5.68
CA VAL A 119 -11.41 -0.25 6.04
C VAL A 119 -12.04 0.96 6.72
N SER A 120 -13.33 1.24 6.49
CA SER A 120 -14.06 2.31 7.19
C SER A 120 -14.13 2.11 8.71
N GLU A 121 -13.97 0.88 9.21
CA GLU A 121 -13.89 0.59 10.65
C GLU A 121 -12.57 1.08 11.28
N PHE A 122 -11.59 1.51 10.48
CA PHE A 122 -10.43 2.27 10.97
C PHE A 122 -10.74 3.76 11.25
N GLY A 123 -11.88 4.29 10.77
CA GLY A 123 -12.06 5.73 10.54
C GLY A 123 -11.49 6.15 9.18
N SER A 124 -11.67 7.42 8.79
CA SER A 124 -11.44 7.90 7.41
C SER A 124 -10.02 7.67 6.87
N ALA A 125 -9.87 7.71 5.54
CA ALA A 125 -8.57 7.55 4.88
C ALA A 125 -7.51 8.56 5.39
N ASP A 126 -7.86 9.82 5.64
CA ASP A 126 -6.95 10.80 6.27
C ASP A 126 -6.57 10.41 7.70
N ALA A 127 -7.53 9.94 8.51
CA ALA A 127 -7.25 9.49 9.87
C ALA A 127 -6.36 8.23 9.88
N VAL A 128 -6.48 7.37 8.87
CA VAL A 128 -5.60 6.22 8.66
C VAL A 128 -4.22 6.67 8.19
N GLY A 129 -4.14 7.52 7.16
CA GLY A 129 -2.89 8.03 6.58
C GLY A 129 -2.03 8.74 7.63
N ASN A 130 -2.62 9.65 8.41
CA ASN A 130 -1.91 10.33 9.50
C ASN A 130 -1.38 9.35 10.55
N ARG A 131 -2.15 8.31 10.92
CA ARG A 131 -1.69 7.25 11.85
C ARG A 131 -0.57 6.37 11.26
N VAL A 132 -0.53 6.19 9.92
CA VAL A 132 0.60 5.54 9.25
C VAL A 132 1.86 6.41 9.39
N ILE A 133 1.79 7.70 9.05
CA ILE A 133 2.93 8.64 9.21
C ILE A 133 3.43 8.68 10.65
N GLU A 134 2.50 8.69 11.62
CA GLU A 134 2.81 8.57 13.04
C GLU A 134 3.55 7.28 13.43
N LEU A 135 3.38 6.19 12.70
CA LEU A 135 4.05 4.91 12.95
C LEU A 135 5.37 4.81 12.17
N GLU A 136 5.49 5.47 11.01
CA GLU A 136 6.76 5.64 10.31
C GLU A 136 7.76 6.45 11.15
N LYS A 137 7.34 7.59 11.68
CA LYS A 137 8.16 8.48 12.54
C LYS A 137 8.64 7.86 13.85
N LYS A 138 8.17 6.66 14.20
CA LYS A 138 8.53 5.93 15.44
C LYS A 138 9.53 4.79 15.19
N LYS A 139 10.17 4.74 14.01
CA LYS A 139 11.14 3.69 13.63
C LYS A 139 12.56 4.20 13.55
N ASP A 140 13.48 3.32 13.94
CA ASP A 140 14.92 3.56 13.85
C ASP A 140 15.33 3.81 12.39
N GLY A 141 16.05 4.90 12.16
CA GLY A 141 16.56 5.28 10.83
C GLY A 141 15.55 5.94 9.89
N VAL A 142 14.35 6.31 10.35
CA VAL A 142 13.46 7.25 9.65
C VAL A 142 13.80 8.68 10.06
N SER A 143 14.22 9.51 9.11
CA SER A 143 14.52 10.93 9.37
C SER A 143 13.24 11.76 9.36
N SER A 144 12.31 11.48 8.42
CA SER A 144 11.03 12.17 8.32
C SER A 144 9.98 11.32 7.59
N ALA A 145 8.71 11.68 7.73
CA ALA A 145 7.63 11.14 6.91
C ALA A 145 6.47 12.16 6.78
N SER A 146 5.76 12.13 5.66
CA SER A 146 4.65 13.05 5.35
C SER A 146 3.57 12.35 4.53
N LEU A 147 2.31 12.69 4.81
CA LEU A 147 1.16 12.30 3.98
C LEU A 147 1.04 13.33 2.85
N VAL A 148 0.93 12.86 1.61
CA VAL A 148 0.76 13.69 0.42
C VAL A 148 -0.70 13.68 -0.03
N SER A 149 -1.35 12.51 -0.06
CA SER A 149 -2.80 12.42 -0.21
C SER A 149 -3.39 11.17 0.43
N ALA A 150 -4.68 11.24 0.79
CA ALA A 150 -5.49 10.11 1.21
C ALA A 150 -6.86 10.20 0.48
N LYS A 151 -7.40 9.05 0.04
CA LYS A 151 -8.61 8.99 -0.80
C LYS A 151 -9.45 7.78 -0.43
N GLU A 152 -10.76 7.96 -0.35
CA GLU A 152 -11.75 6.89 -0.22
C GLU A 152 -12.39 6.61 -1.58
N LEU A 153 -12.39 5.34 -2.00
CA LEU A 153 -12.93 4.90 -3.28
C LEU A 153 -13.84 3.69 -3.06
N GLN A 154 -14.89 3.56 -3.86
CA GLN A 154 -15.70 2.33 -3.92
C GLN A 154 -15.36 1.58 -5.22
N LYS A 155 -14.97 0.30 -5.12
CA LYS A 155 -14.70 -0.58 -6.26
C LYS A 155 -15.31 -1.94 -5.98
N ASP A 156 -16.08 -2.49 -6.92
CA ASP A 156 -16.69 -3.83 -6.85
C ASP A 156 -17.49 -4.12 -5.56
N GLY A 157 -18.08 -3.09 -4.93
CA GLY A 157 -18.82 -3.20 -3.67
C GLY A 157 -17.96 -3.20 -2.39
N LEU A 158 -16.66 -2.94 -2.50
CA LEU A 158 -15.75 -2.75 -1.38
C LEU A 158 -15.23 -1.31 -1.30
N THR A 159 -15.01 -0.83 -0.08
CA THR A 159 -14.28 0.42 0.16
C THR A 159 -12.78 0.18 0.05
N TYR A 160 -12.09 1.05 -0.66
CA TYR A 160 -10.64 1.11 -0.80
C TYR A 160 -10.12 2.43 -0.26
N TYR A 161 -9.06 2.36 0.53
CA TYR A 161 -8.27 3.53 0.92
C TYR A 161 -7.00 3.58 0.07
N GLU A 162 -6.86 4.63 -0.72
CA GLU A 162 -5.63 4.95 -1.44
C GLU A 162 -4.86 6.02 -0.67
N LEU A 163 -3.58 5.74 -0.40
CA LEU A 163 -2.68 6.59 0.36
C LEU A 163 -1.43 6.89 -0.46
N GLU A 164 -0.94 8.11 -0.34
CA GLU A 164 0.26 8.61 -1.00
C GLU A 164 1.11 9.34 0.04
N TYR A 165 2.36 8.91 0.23
CA TYR A 165 3.19 9.38 1.34
C TYR A 165 4.69 9.27 1.05
N VAL A 166 5.46 10.19 1.62
CA VAL A 166 6.91 10.25 1.50
C VAL A 166 7.56 9.85 2.82
N ILE A 167 8.68 9.14 2.77
CA ILE A 167 9.53 8.80 3.92
C ILE A 167 10.98 9.10 3.55
N ASP A 168 11.66 9.92 4.35
CA ASP A 168 13.13 10.00 4.32
C ASP A 168 13.75 9.07 5.36
N THR A 169 14.84 8.42 4.99
CA THR A 169 15.54 7.44 5.81
C THR A 169 17.04 7.66 5.79
N SER A 170 17.66 7.67 6.97
CA SER A 170 19.04 8.14 7.19
C SER A 170 20.11 7.34 6.43
N HIS A 171 19.76 6.17 5.89
CA HIS A 171 20.63 5.29 5.11
C HIS A 171 20.03 4.88 3.75
N GLY A 172 18.74 5.15 3.50
CA GLY A 172 18.08 4.82 2.24
C GLY A 172 17.86 6.02 1.32
N GLY A 173 17.87 7.23 1.89
CA GLY A 173 17.36 8.45 1.26
C GLY A 173 15.83 8.47 1.19
N GLU A 174 15.32 9.48 0.50
CA GLU A 174 13.89 9.72 0.38
C GLU A 174 13.20 8.80 -0.64
N LYS A 175 12.05 8.26 -0.23
CA LYS A 175 11.19 7.38 -1.02
C LYS A 175 9.75 7.89 -1.01
N HIS A 176 9.13 7.89 -2.19
CA HIS A 176 7.71 8.21 -2.36
C HIS A 176 6.92 6.91 -2.58
N PHE A 177 5.84 6.73 -1.82
CA PHE A 177 5.01 5.54 -1.78
C PHE A 177 3.58 5.84 -2.25
N LEU A 178 2.98 4.88 -2.94
CA LEU A 178 1.55 4.81 -3.25
C LEU A 178 1.04 3.45 -2.76
N ALA A 179 -0.11 3.43 -2.08
CA ALA A 179 -0.71 2.19 -1.60
C ALA A 179 -2.24 2.18 -1.72
N ALA A 180 -2.81 1.00 -1.99
CA ALA A 180 -4.24 0.74 -1.90
C ALA A 180 -4.52 -0.36 -0.86
N SER A 181 -5.45 -0.08 0.06
CA SER A 181 -5.88 -1.00 1.11
C SER A 181 -7.38 -1.27 1.05
N THR A 182 -7.79 -2.52 1.22
CA THR A 182 -9.21 -2.91 1.37
C THR A 182 -9.35 -4.11 2.32
N ILE A 183 -10.56 -4.35 2.84
CA ILE A 183 -10.87 -5.51 3.68
C ILE A 183 -12.08 -6.24 3.11
N THR A 184 -11.98 -7.57 3.04
CA THR A 184 -13.12 -8.46 2.78
C THR A 184 -12.80 -9.88 3.28
N GLY A 185 -13.80 -10.70 3.59
CA GLY A 185 -13.58 -12.07 4.07
C GLY A 185 -12.73 -12.19 5.34
N LYS A 186 -12.78 -11.19 6.23
CA LYS A 186 -11.88 -11.02 7.40
C LYS A 186 -10.39 -10.92 7.06
N ASN A 187 -10.03 -10.61 5.82
CA ASN A 187 -8.67 -10.36 5.36
C ASN A 187 -8.47 -8.89 4.98
N LEU A 188 -7.41 -8.28 5.48
CA LEU A 188 -6.88 -7.00 5.04
C LEU A 188 -5.89 -7.25 3.90
N TYR A 189 -6.13 -6.59 2.77
CA TYR A 189 -5.29 -6.61 1.59
C TYR A 189 -4.62 -5.24 1.44
N VAL A 190 -3.30 -5.22 1.29
CA VAL A 190 -2.52 -3.98 1.10
C VAL A 190 -1.57 -4.17 -0.08
N LEU A 191 -1.84 -3.47 -1.18
CA LEU A 191 -0.92 -3.35 -2.32
C LEU A 191 -0.15 -2.03 -2.18
N THR A 192 1.18 -2.06 -2.25
CA THR A 192 2.05 -0.89 -2.14
C THR A 192 3.05 -0.85 -3.30
N THR A 193 3.35 0.35 -3.79
CA THR A 193 4.44 0.64 -4.72
C THR A 193 5.27 1.80 -4.19
N GLN A 194 6.56 1.83 -4.49
CA GLN A 194 7.47 2.92 -4.13
C GLN A 194 8.63 3.08 -5.10
N ALA A 195 9.16 4.30 -5.19
CA ALA A 195 10.44 4.63 -5.82
C ALA A 195 11.21 5.62 -4.93
N ARG A 196 12.49 5.88 -5.26
CA ARG A 196 13.18 7.06 -4.72
C ARG A 196 12.47 8.31 -5.25
N THR A 197 12.38 9.40 -4.50
CA THR A 197 11.67 10.62 -4.98
C THR A 197 12.27 11.15 -6.29
N ALA A 198 13.60 11.14 -6.42
CA ALA A 198 14.30 11.51 -7.65
C ALA A 198 13.96 10.64 -8.88
N ASP A 199 13.47 9.41 -8.66
CA ASP A 199 13.03 8.49 -9.72
C ASP A 199 11.49 8.49 -9.90
N PHE A 200 10.75 9.15 -9.00
CA PHE A 200 9.31 8.97 -8.86
C PHE A 200 8.54 9.55 -10.05
N ASN A 201 8.73 10.83 -10.39
CA ASN A 201 7.91 11.51 -11.41
C ASN A 201 7.94 10.79 -12.78
N ALA A 202 9.08 10.22 -13.16
CA ALA A 202 9.22 9.43 -14.39
C ALA A 202 8.56 8.04 -14.32
N SER A 203 8.44 7.49 -13.10
CA SER A 203 7.85 6.16 -12.84
C SER A 203 6.36 6.25 -12.46
N GLU A 204 5.90 7.42 -12.02
CA GLU A 204 4.62 7.69 -11.38
C GLU A 204 3.41 7.20 -12.18
N PRO A 205 3.29 7.43 -13.51
CA PRO A 205 2.15 6.93 -14.27
C PRO A 205 2.00 5.40 -14.18
N ALA A 206 3.13 4.68 -14.20
CA ALA A 206 3.14 3.23 -14.10
C ALA A 206 2.89 2.73 -12.67
N LEU A 207 3.45 3.40 -11.65
CA LEU A 207 3.18 3.05 -10.25
C LEU A 207 1.72 3.33 -9.87
N ARG A 208 1.13 4.44 -10.33
CA ARG A 208 -0.30 4.72 -10.18
C ARG A 208 -1.19 3.72 -10.94
N HIS A 209 -0.77 3.19 -12.09
CA HIS A 209 -1.50 2.11 -12.78
C HIS A 209 -1.54 0.81 -11.96
N VAL A 210 -0.45 0.44 -11.29
CA VAL A 210 -0.42 -0.73 -10.38
C VAL A 210 -1.48 -0.58 -9.28
N ILE A 211 -1.57 0.60 -8.69
CA ILE A 211 -2.55 0.91 -7.62
C ILE A 211 -3.98 1.00 -8.16
N SER A 212 -4.21 1.66 -9.30
CA SER A 212 -5.54 1.87 -9.87
C SER A 212 -6.15 0.58 -10.45
N SER A 213 -5.33 -0.33 -10.98
CA SER A 213 -5.72 -1.64 -11.51
C SER A 213 -6.05 -2.68 -10.42
N PHE A 214 -5.73 -2.41 -9.15
CA PHE A 214 -5.97 -3.33 -8.05
C PHE A 214 -7.46 -3.64 -7.83
N ARG A 215 -7.80 -4.92 -7.76
CA ARG A 215 -9.13 -5.46 -7.48
C ARG A 215 -9.04 -6.62 -6.50
N VAL A 216 -10.04 -6.75 -5.64
CA VAL A 216 -10.26 -7.86 -4.71
C VAL A 216 -11.74 -8.21 -4.80
N LYS A 217 -12.06 -9.46 -5.13
CA LYS A 217 -13.47 -9.91 -5.16
C LYS A 217 -14.05 -9.86 -3.74
N PRO A 218 -15.28 -9.38 -3.53
CA PRO A 218 -15.98 -9.52 -2.25
C PRO A 218 -15.99 -10.97 -1.77
N GLN A 219 -15.57 -11.18 -0.53
CA GLN A 219 -15.56 -12.47 0.14
C GLN A 219 -16.53 -12.44 1.32
N TYR A 220 -17.62 -13.19 1.19
CA TYR A 220 -18.58 -13.39 2.27
C TYR A 220 -17.97 -14.38 3.27
N TYR A 221 -17.73 -13.92 4.49
CA TYR A 221 -17.33 -14.79 5.60
C TYR A 221 -18.57 -15.51 6.13
N THR A 222 -18.74 -16.76 5.73
CA THR A 222 -19.67 -17.70 6.40
C THR A 222 -19.02 -18.13 7.72
N PRO A 223 -19.68 -17.94 8.88
CA PRO A 223 -19.11 -18.22 10.19
C PRO A 223 -18.97 -19.72 10.49
#